data_AF-W4V4Y4-F1
#
_entry.id   AF-W4V4Y4-F1
#
_cell.length_a   1.000
_cell.length_b   1.000
_cell.length_c   1.000
_cell.angle_alpha   90.00
_cell.angle_beta   90.00
_cell.angle_gamma   90.00
#
_symmetry.space_group_name_H-M   'P 1'
#
loop_
_entity.id
_entity.type
_entity.pdbx_description
1 polymer ?
#
loop_
_entity_poly.entity_id
_entity_poly.type
_entity_poly.pdbx_seq_one_letter_code
_entity_poly.pdbx_strand_id
1 'polypeptide(L)'
;MSTLSQCRELLKRYSTARIPFIAINTIERGRTLELLKDVSDSLSLTFYVHTLSKGTYELGTGKVVNEDKAVYGAIDFMSEQMKRRQYLTFVLTETPDLSTDNSDSRQMLDLVTLAEESGGVVIVLTNNPVWNQLQRLGMVIKLDSPDEDEMYEIIKEYIDDYRNEITIEWDNNDIREAAAALAGVTRIEAQNVIAALIANKKITKEDLAEVRSSKDRLFHNISGLERIEVDPGVSDVGGLMGCVSGLMKKDSYLHLKSVMRCVPGDCFRLEAFCLLVFPGAENRYPRNQLLQNGSSRCIGLILPLYREAMSVNPSNS
;
A
#
# COMPACT_ATOMS: atom_id res chain seq x y z
N MET A 1 -16.90 3.31 4.72
CA MET A 1 -16.81 1.89 4.31
C MET A 1 -15.35 1.60 4.13
N SER A 2 -14.82 0.68 4.91
CA SER A 2 -13.38 0.49 5.02
C SER A 2 -12.79 -0.19 3.79
N THR A 3 -11.51 0.03 3.53
CA THR A 3 -10.80 -0.52 2.37
C THR A 3 -10.83 -2.06 2.35
N LEU A 4 -10.69 -2.70 3.50
CA LEU A 4 -10.73 -4.15 3.69
C LEU A 4 -12.11 -4.73 3.36
N SER A 5 -13.19 -4.05 3.75
CA SER A 5 -14.55 -4.52 3.46
C SER A 5 -14.84 -4.60 1.95
N GLN A 6 -14.37 -3.62 1.20
CA GLN A 6 -14.48 -3.60 -0.26
C GLN A 6 -13.61 -4.68 -0.89
N CYS A 7 -12.36 -4.82 -0.43
CA CYS A 7 -11.46 -5.88 -0.89
C CYS A 7 -12.05 -7.28 -0.63
N ARG A 8 -12.67 -7.49 0.53
CA ARG A 8 -13.37 -8.74 0.88
C ARG A 8 -14.46 -9.07 -0.12
N GLU A 9 -15.29 -8.09 -0.45
CA GLU A 9 -16.40 -8.29 -1.38
C GLU A 9 -15.90 -8.61 -2.80
N LEU A 10 -14.87 -7.89 -3.27
CA LEU A 10 -14.25 -8.15 -4.57
C LEU A 10 -13.62 -9.54 -4.61
N LEU A 11 -12.85 -9.93 -3.59
CA LEU A 11 -12.26 -11.26 -3.49
C LEU A 11 -13.31 -12.36 -3.52
N LYS A 12 -14.41 -12.22 -2.76
CA LYS A 12 -15.51 -13.18 -2.80
C LYS A 12 -16.06 -13.32 -4.21
N ARG A 13 -16.39 -12.21 -4.87
CA ARG A 13 -16.94 -12.20 -6.23
C ARG A 13 -15.99 -12.87 -7.23
N TYR A 14 -14.70 -12.55 -7.19
CA TYR A 14 -13.71 -13.09 -8.13
C TYR A 14 -13.42 -14.57 -7.86
N SER A 15 -13.35 -14.99 -6.59
CA SER A 15 -13.20 -16.39 -6.23
C SER A 15 -14.42 -17.23 -6.61
N THR A 16 -15.64 -16.71 -6.43
CA THR A 16 -16.87 -17.39 -6.89
C THR A 16 -16.94 -17.47 -8.42
N ALA A 17 -16.52 -16.40 -9.13
CA ALA A 17 -16.46 -16.37 -10.58
C ALA A 17 -15.30 -17.21 -11.17
N ARG A 18 -14.44 -17.79 -10.33
CA ARG A 18 -13.27 -18.59 -10.71
C ARG A 18 -12.37 -17.85 -11.71
N ILE A 19 -12.12 -16.56 -11.47
CA ILE A 19 -11.17 -15.79 -12.27
C ILE A 19 -9.78 -16.43 -12.10
N PRO A 20 -9.14 -16.90 -13.18
CA PRO A 20 -7.98 -17.78 -13.05
C PRO A 20 -6.76 -17.08 -12.45
N PHE A 21 -6.70 -15.75 -12.51
CA PHE A 21 -5.65 -14.97 -11.89
C PHE A 21 -6.18 -13.77 -11.09
N ILE A 22 -5.72 -13.63 -9.84
CA ILE A 22 -6.02 -12.49 -8.97
C ILE A 22 -4.71 -11.98 -8.38
N ALA A 23 -4.31 -10.76 -8.74
CA ALA A 23 -3.16 -10.12 -8.11
C ALA A 23 -3.63 -9.16 -7.01
N ILE A 24 -3.15 -9.37 -5.79
CA ILE A 24 -3.39 -8.49 -4.66
C ILE A 24 -2.15 -7.61 -4.48
N ASN A 25 -2.29 -6.33 -4.82
CA ASN A 25 -1.27 -5.33 -4.58
C ASN A 25 -1.30 -4.90 -3.11
N THR A 26 -0.36 -5.38 -2.30
CA THR A 26 -0.30 -5.05 -0.88
C THR A 26 1.02 -5.42 -0.22
N ILE A 27 1.48 -4.54 0.66
CA ILE A 27 2.58 -4.80 1.59
C ILE A 27 2.11 -5.59 2.83
N GLU A 28 0.79 -5.69 3.05
CA GLU A 28 0.18 -6.27 4.25
C GLU A 28 -0.15 -7.76 4.09
N ARG A 29 0.90 -8.59 4.06
CA ARG A 29 0.75 -10.05 3.87
C ARG A 29 -0.14 -10.69 4.94
N GLY A 30 0.10 -10.38 6.22
CA GLY A 30 -0.65 -10.98 7.34
C GLY A 30 -2.15 -10.70 7.26
N ARG A 31 -2.53 -9.44 7.05
CA ARG A 31 -3.92 -9.02 6.91
C ARG A 31 -4.59 -9.62 5.68
N THR A 32 -3.84 -9.77 4.58
CA THR A 32 -4.33 -10.43 3.37
C THR A 32 -4.61 -11.91 3.59
N LEU A 33 -3.76 -12.62 4.35
CA LEU A 33 -3.97 -14.03 4.67
C LEU A 33 -5.19 -14.26 5.56
N GLU A 34 -5.42 -13.39 6.55
CA GLU A 34 -6.66 -13.40 7.35
C GLU A 34 -7.88 -13.17 6.48
N LEU A 35 -7.82 -12.17 5.60
CA LEU A 35 -8.89 -11.88 4.64
C LEU A 35 -9.18 -13.07 3.72
N LEU A 36 -8.14 -13.73 3.21
CA LEU A 36 -8.28 -14.92 2.36
C LEU A 36 -8.87 -16.10 3.13
N LYS A 37 -8.52 -16.26 4.41
CA LYS A 37 -9.08 -17.29 5.28
C LYS A 37 -10.58 -17.05 5.48
N ASP A 38 -10.99 -15.82 5.77
CA ASP A 38 -12.41 -15.47 5.91
C ASP A 38 -13.19 -15.73 4.61
N VAL A 39 -12.58 -15.43 3.45
CA VAL A 39 -13.19 -15.70 2.15
C VAL A 39 -13.31 -17.21 1.91
N SER A 40 -12.25 -17.96 2.16
CA SER A 40 -12.19 -19.43 2.07
C SER A 40 -13.30 -20.07 2.90
N ASP A 41 -13.43 -19.67 4.16
CA ASP A 41 -14.44 -20.18 5.10
C ASP A 41 -15.85 -19.79 4.65
N SER A 42 -16.05 -18.54 4.24
CA SER A 42 -17.38 -18.06 3.81
C SER A 42 -17.88 -18.71 2.52
N LEU A 43 -16.97 -19.11 1.62
CA LEU A 43 -17.30 -19.79 0.37
C LEU A 43 -17.23 -21.31 0.50
N SER A 44 -16.79 -21.83 1.65
CA SER A 44 -16.48 -23.26 1.85
C SER A 44 -15.55 -23.82 0.78
N LEU A 45 -14.59 -23.00 0.31
CA LEU A 45 -13.57 -23.38 -0.66
C LEU A 45 -12.26 -23.68 0.06
N THR A 46 -11.49 -24.65 -0.43
CA THR A 46 -10.16 -24.93 0.10
C THR A 46 -9.12 -24.07 -0.59
N PHE A 47 -8.42 -23.23 0.18
CA PHE A 47 -7.31 -22.43 -0.32
C PHE A 47 -5.98 -23.05 0.13
N TYR A 48 -5.04 -23.17 -0.81
CA TYR A 48 -3.67 -23.60 -0.53
C TYR A 48 -2.75 -22.38 -0.61
N VAL A 49 -1.96 -22.15 0.43
CA VAL A 49 -1.05 -21.01 0.52
C VAL A 49 0.39 -21.52 0.51
N HIS A 50 1.22 -20.95 -0.34
CA HIS A 50 2.66 -21.14 -0.31
C HIS A 50 3.34 -20.00 0.43
N THR A 51 4.25 -20.34 1.34
CA THR A 51 5.18 -19.39 1.95
C THR A 51 6.61 -19.93 1.90
N LEU A 52 7.59 -19.03 1.88
CA LEU A 52 9.02 -19.38 1.97
C LEU A 52 9.40 -20.07 3.29
N SER A 53 8.56 -19.99 4.32
CA SER A 53 8.84 -20.56 5.64
C SER A 53 8.32 -21.99 5.79
N LYS A 54 7.12 -22.29 5.27
CA LYS A 54 6.39 -23.55 5.49
C LYS A 54 6.22 -24.40 4.23
N GLY A 55 6.49 -23.84 3.05
CA GLY A 55 6.09 -24.45 1.78
C GLY A 55 4.60 -24.25 1.51
N THR A 56 3.96 -25.20 0.82
CA THR A 56 2.52 -25.14 0.52
C THR A 56 1.72 -25.84 1.60
N TYR A 57 0.74 -25.15 2.19
CA TYR A 57 -0.17 -25.68 3.19
C TYR A 57 -1.61 -25.28 2.91
N GLU A 58 -2.56 -26.03 3.45
CA GLU A 58 -3.97 -25.69 3.41
C GLU A 58 -4.31 -24.61 4.44
N LEU A 59 -4.94 -23.50 4.01
CA LEU A 59 -5.16 -22.32 4.85
C LEU A 59 -6.12 -22.58 6.03
N GLY A 60 -7.17 -23.37 5.82
CA GLY A 60 -8.16 -23.65 6.86
C GLY A 60 -7.64 -24.56 7.97
N THR A 61 -6.91 -25.62 7.60
CA THR A 61 -6.42 -26.65 8.54
C THR A 61 -4.99 -26.39 9.03
N GLY A 62 -4.21 -25.60 8.29
CA GLY A 62 -2.77 -25.42 8.53
C GLY A 62 -1.91 -26.62 8.10
N LYS A 63 -2.51 -27.65 7.47
CA LYS A 63 -1.79 -28.87 7.08
C LYS A 63 -0.86 -28.60 5.91
N VAL A 64 0.43 -28.88 6.10
CA VAL A 64 1.43 -28.81 5.02
C VAL A 64 1.17 -29.94 4.02
N VAL A 65 1.04 -29.57 2.74
CA VAL A 65 0.83 -30.50 1.63
C VAL A 65 2.08 -30.64 0.75
N ASN A 66 2.96 -29.65 0.78
CA ASN A 66 4.28 -29.69 0.15
C ASN A 66 5.28 -28.89 1.02
N GLU A 67 6.40 -29.50 1.36
CA GLU A 67 7.45 -28.89 2.20
C GLU A 67 8.42 -28.02 1.40
N ASP A 68 8.37 -28.04 0.07
CA ASP A 68 9.23 -27.21 -0.78
C ASP A 68 8.91 -25.73 -0.59
N LYS A 69 9.95 -25.00 -0.17
CA LYS A 69 9.90 -23.59 0.17
C LYS A 69 10.26 -22.70 -1.01
N ALA A 70 10.85 -23.26 -2.07
CA ALA A 70 11.17 -22.52 -3.26
C ALA A 70 9.89 -22.13 -4.01
N VAL A 71 9.85 -20.90 -4.55
CA VAL A 71 8.70 -20.41 -5.31
C VAL A 71 8.49 -21.23 -6.58
N TYR A 72 9.57 -21.59 -7.29
CA TYR A 72 9.50 -22.42 -8.48
C TYR A 72 8.99 -23.83 -8.17
N GLY A 73 9.42 -24.43 -7.06
CA GLY A 73 8.89 -25.72 -6.61
C GLY A 73 7.39 -25.66 -6.28
N ALA A 74 6.91 -24.51 -5.79
CA ALA A 74 5.49 -24.27 -5.60
C ALA A 74 4.73 -24.18 -6.94
N ILE A 75 5.26 -23.46 -7.93
CA ILE A 75 4.67 -23.34 -9.28
C ILE A 75 4.57 -24.72 -9.95
N ASP A 76 5.62 -25.54 -9.84
CA ASP A 76 5.62 -26.90 -10.37
C ASP A 76 4.56 -27.77 -9.67
N PHE A 77 4.53 -27.72 -8.34
CA PHE A 77 3.52 -28.43 -7.55
C PHE A 77 2.09 -28.00 -7.90
N MET A 78 1.83 -26.70 -8.00
CA MET A 78 0.53 -26.14 -8.39
C MET A 78 0.12 -26.65 -9.78
N SER A 79 1.05 -26.63 -10.73
CA SER A 79 0.84 -27.14 -12.09
C SER A 79 0.48 -28.63 -12.10
N GLU A 80 1.19 -29.45 -11.33
CA GLU A 80 0.88 -30.88 -11.21
C GLU A 80 -0.49 -31.14 -10.56
N GLN A 81 -0.85 -30.37 -9.52
CA GLN A 81 -2.13 -30.53 -8.85
C GLN A 81 -3.30 -30.12 -9.75
N MET A 82 -3.17 -29.01 -10.50
CA MET A 82 -4.22 -28.54 -11.42
C MET A 82 -4.46 -29.49 -12.59
N LYS A 83 -3.42 -30.21 -13.06
CA LYS A 83 -3.59 -31.27 -14.07
C LYS A 83 -4.41 -32.46 -13.57
N ARG A 84 -4.46 -32.69 -12.26
CA ARG A 84 -5.12 -33.85 -11.64
C ARG A 84 -6.47 -33.52 -11.03
N ARG A 85 -6.67 -32.27 -10.60
CA ARG A 85 -7.86 -31.82 -9.86
C ARG A 85 -8.33 -30.48 -10.40
N GLN A 86 -9.64 -30.37 -10.58
CA GLN A 86 -10.28 -29.12 -10.97
C GLN A 86 -10.61 -28.27 -9.75
N TYR A 87 -10.90 -26.99 -10.01
CA TYR A 87 -11.43 -26.05 -9.01
C TYR A 87 -10.52 -25.81 -7.79
N LEU A 88 -9.21 -25.96 -7.93
CA LEU A 88 -8.26 -25.63 -6.87
C LEU A 88 -8.00 -24.12 -6.79
N THR A 89 -7.83 -23.59 -5.58
CA THR A 89 -7.37 -22.22 -5.36
C THR A 89 -6.01 -22.26 -4.69
N PHE A 90 -5.03 -21.62 -5.31
CA PHE A 90 -3.68 -21.48 -4.76
C PHE A 90 -3.33 -20.01 -4.55
N VAL A 91 -2.53 -19.73 -3.52
CA VAL A 91 -2.08 -18.40 -3.13
C VAL A 91 -0.56 -18.43 -3.01
N LEU A 92 0.12 -17.55 -3.73
CA LEU A 92 1.55 -17.31 -3.59
C LEU A 92 1.76 -16.03 -2.78
N THR A 93 2.32 -16.13 -1.57
CA THR A 93 2.59 -14.94 -0.74
C THR A 93 3.82 -14.17 -1.18
N GLU A 94 4.72 -14.83 -1.90
CA GLU A 94 5.88 -14.23 -2.54
C GLU A 94 5.86 -14.66 -4.00
N THR A 95 6.02 -13.69 -4.89
CA THR A 95 6.14 -13.95 -6.32
C THR A 95 7.43 -13.37 -6.86
N PRO A 96 7.97 -13.95 -7.95
CA PRO A 96 9.01 -13.30 -8.73
C PRO A 96 8.51 -11.97 -9.29
N ASP A 97 9.39 -11.25 -9.99
CA ASP A 97 8.99 -10.00 -10.63
C ASP A 97 8.06 -10.27 -11.82
N LEU A 98 6.78 -9.93 -11.65
CA LEU A 98 5.74 -10.10 -12.67
C LEU A 98 5.50 -8.84 -13.50
N SER A 99 6.38 -7.83 -13.44
CA SER A 99 6.11 -6.50 -14.03
C SER A 99 6.33 -6.40 -15.54
N THR A 100 7.14 -7.27 -16.12
CA THR A 100 7.60 -7.20 -17.51
C THR A 100 7.55 -8.55 -18.21
N ASP A 101 7.82 -8.58 -19.51
CA ASP A 101 7.99 -9.83 -20.24
C ASP A 101 9.35 -10.47 -19.90
N ASN A 102 9.35 -11.33 -18.89
CA ASN A 102 10.53 -12.09 -18.44
C ASN A 102 10.20 -13.59 -18.29
N SER A 103 11.21 -14.41 -17.98
CA SER A 103 11.03 -15.86 -17.78
C SER A 103 9.96 -16.18 -16.75
N ASP A 104 9.95 -15.43 -15.65
CA ASP A 104 9.12 -15.73 -14.48
C ASP A 104 7.66 -15.37 -14.76
N SER A 105 7.43 -14.27 -15.46
CA SER A 105 6.11 -13.82 -15.91
C SER A 105 5.52 -14.77 -16.95
N ARG A 106 6.34 -15.35 -17.83
CA ARG A 106 5.90 -16.39 -18.78
C ARG A 106 5.55 -17.70 -18.08
N GLN A 107 6.36 -18.13 -17.12
CA GLN A 107 6.01 -19.31 -16.30
C GLN A 107 4.71 -19.11 -15.52
N MET A 108 4.53 -17.91 -14.95
CA MET A 108 3.28 -17.56 -14.29
C MET A 108 2.10 -17.57 -15.27
N LEU A 109 2.29 -17.10 -16.50
CA LEU A 109 1.28 -17.09 -17.55
C LEU A 109 0.86 -18.51 -17.92
N ASP A 110 1.82 -19.43 -18.05
CA ASP A 110 1.55 -20.85 -18.32
C ASP A 110 0.73 -21.48 -17.18
N LEU A 111 1.09 -21.21 -15.92
CA LEU A 111 0.34 -21.68 -14.75
C LEU A 111 -1.09 -21.11 -14.72
N VAL A 112 -1.26 -19.82 -15.01
CA VAL A 112 -2.59 -19.18 -15.05
C VAL A 112 -3.44 -19.74 -16.19
N THR A 113 -2.85 -20.03 -17.34
CA THR A 113 -3.54 -20.66 -18.46
C THR A 113 -4.04 -22.06 -18.07
N LEU A 114 -3.22 -22.83 -17.36
CA LEU A 114 -3.64 -24.11 -16.80
C LEU A 114 -4.74 -23.96 -15.74
N ALA A 115 -4.71 -22.88 -14.95
CA ALA A 115 -5.79 -22.55 -14.02
C ALA A 115 -7.08 -22.24 -14.79
N GLU A 116 -7.04 -21.50 -15.88
CA GLU A 116 -8.20 -21.25 -16.75
C GLU A 116 -8.81 -22.56 -17.27
N GLU A 117 -7.99 -23.47 -17.80
CA GLU A 117 -8.43 -24.77 -18.33
C GLU A 117 -9.05 -25.68 -17.27
N SER A 118 -8.48 -25.69 -16.05
CA SER A 118 -8.92 -26.53 -14.93
C SER A 118 -10.04 -25.90 -14.09
N GLY A 119 -10.46 -24.68 -14.45
CA GLY A 119 -11.30 -23.83 -13.60
C GLY A 119 -10.64 -23.51 -12.26
N GLY A 120 -9.32 -23.60 -12.16
CA GLY A 120 -8.44 -23.20 -11.07
C GLY A 120 -8.40 -21.68 -10.84
N VAL A 121 -7.91 -21.26 -9.67
CA VAL A 121 -7.67 -19.85 -9.34
C VAL A 121 -6.28 -19.72 -8.75
N VAL A 122 -5.48 -18.79 -9.27
CA VAL A 122 -4.18 -18.44 -8.74
C VAL A 122 -4.22 -17.02 -8.20
N ILE A 123 -3.97 -16.89 -6.91
CA ILE A 123 -3.90 -15.61 -6.21
C ILE A 123 -2.42 -15.32 -5.93
N VAL A 124 -1.98 -14.10 -6.20
CA VAL A 124 -0.61 -13.67 -5.93
C VAL A 124 -0.60 -12.39 -5.10
N LEU A 125 0.32 -12.30 -4.15
CA LEU A 125 0.61 -11.05 -3.44
C LEU A 125 1.83 -10.41 -4.08
N THR A 126 1.70 -9.15 -4.49
CA THR A 126 2.79 -8.40 -5.12
C THR A 126 2.75 -6.94 -4.70
N ASN A 127 3.88 -6.23 -4.83
CA ASN A 127 3.95 -4.77 -4.68
C ASN A 127 4.25 -4.07 -6.01
N ASN A 128 4.54 -4.86 -7.04
CA ASN A 128 4.94 -4.37 -8.36
C ASN A 128 3.73 -4.36 -9.30
N PRO A 129 3.78 -3.54 -10.36
CA PRO A 129 2.86 -3.69 -11.48
C PRO A 129 2.87 -5.12 -12.01
N VAL A 130 1.75 -5.56 -12.56
CA VAL A 130 1.64 -6.87 -13.21
C VAL A 130 1.68 -6.67 -14.72
N TRP A 131 2.39 -7.54 -15.42
CA TRP A 131 2.54 -7.53 -16.86
C TRP A 131 1.18 -7.64 -17.55
N ASN A 132 0.98 -6.83 -18.59
CA ASN A 132 -0.31 -6.67 -19.28
C ASN A 132 -0.91 -7.98 -19.80
N GLN A 133 -0.11 -9.00 -20.12
CA GLN A 133 -0.65 -10.30 -20.57
C GLN A 133 -1.30 -11.07 -19.41
N LEU A 134 -0.64 -11.11 -18.24
CA LEU A 134 -1.21 -11.70 -17.03
C LEU A 134 -2.47 -10.94 -16.56
N GLN A 135 -2.44 -9.61 -16.63
CA GLN A 135 -3.60 -8.79 -16.27
C GLN A 135 -4.82 -9.07 -17.15
N ARG A 136 -4.65 -9.51 -18.41
CA ARG A 136 -5.78 -9.84 -19.30
C ARG A 136 -6.48 -11.13 -18.91
N LEU A 137 -5.80 -12.03 -18.20
CA LEU A 137 -6.38 -13.28 -17.71
C LEU A 137 -6.97 -13.14 -16.30
N GLY A 138 -6.93 -11.94 -15.71
CA GLY A 138 -7.24 -11.80 -14.31
C GLY A 138 -7.67 -10.41 -13.88
N MET A 139 -7.69 -10.23 -12.56
CA MET A 139 -8.05 -8.96 -11.93
C MET A 139 -6.97 -8.55 -10.93
N VAL A 140 -6.76 -7.24 -10.81
CA VAL A 140 -5.88 -6.66 -9.78
C VAL A 140 -6.76 -6.03 -8.71
N ILE A 141 -6.51 -6.39 -7.45
CA ILE A 141 -7.10 -5.77 -6.27
C ILE A 141 -5.98 -5.05 -5.52
N LYS A 142 -6.26 -3.85 -5.01
CA LYS A 142 -5.33 -3.13 -4.15
C LYS A 142 -5.82 -3.18 -2.72
N LEU A 143 -4.97 -3.61 -1.79
CA LEU A 143 -5.23 -3.55 -0.36
C LEU A 143 -4.24 -2.58 0.28
N ASP A 144 -4.68 -1.33 0.43
CA ASP A 144 -3.94 -0.23 1.07
C ASP A 144 -3.85 -0.43 2.59
N SER A 145 -2.87 0.18 3.25
CA SER A 145 -2.74 0.19 4.72
C SER A 145 -4.05 0.57 5.43
N PRO A 146 -4.26 0.14 6.69
CA PRO A 146 -5.46 0.45 7.45
C PRO A 146 -5.84 1.93 7.43
N ASP A 147 -7.11 2.19 7.15
CA ASP A 147 -7.72 3.52 7.34
C ASP A 147 -7.99 3.77 8.84
N GLU A 148 -8.45 4.98 9.19
CA GLU A 148 -8.69 5.36 10.58
C GLU A 148 -9.71 4.45 11.29
N ASP A 149 -10.78 4.05 10.59
CA ASP A 149 -11.81 3.18 11.15
C ASP A 149 -11.26 1.77 11.38
N GLU A 150 -10.50 1.22 10.42
CA GLU A 150 -9.82 -0.08 10.58
C GLU A 150 -8.77 -0.04 11.68
N MET A 151 -8.02 1.06 11.76
CA MET A 151 -6.97 1.22 12.75
C MET A 151 -7.54 1.30 14.16
N TYR A 152 -8.72 1.93 14.33
CA TYR A 152 -9.42 1.92 15.61
C TYR A 152 -9.75 0.50 16.07
N GLU A 153 -10.32 -0.33 15.19
CA GLU A 153 -10.65 -1.72 15.55
C GLU A 153 -9.39 -2.54 15.83
N ILE A 154 -8.33 -2.38 15.03
CA ILE A 154 -7.03 -3.05 15.24
C ILE A 154 -6.43 -2.70 16.60
N ILE A 155 -6.36 -1.41 16.94
CA ILE A 155 -5.77 -0.95 18.20
C ILE A 155 -6.65 -1.39 19.37
N LYS A 156 -7.96 -1.27 19.24
CA LYS A 156 -8.91 -1.64 20.29
C LYS A 156 -8.82 -3.13 20.61
N GLU A 157 -8.92 -4.00 19.60
CA GLU A 157 -8.79 -5.45 19.76
C GLU A 157 -7.47 -5.79 20.46
N TYR A 158 -6.37 -5.15 20.03
CA TYR A 158 -5.05 -5.38 20.60
C TYR A 158 -4.91 -4.89 22.04
N ILE A 159 -5.45 -3.73 22.40
CA ILE A 159 -5.38 -3.16 23.77
C ILE A 159 -6.30 -3.92 24.73
N ASP A 160 -7.48 -4.33 24.27
CA ASP A 160 -8.49 -4.98 25.11
C ASP A 160 -7.99 -6.32 25.68
N ASP A 161 -7.13 -7.04 24.95
CA ASP A 161 -6.46 -8.26 25.43
C ASP A 161 -5.63 -8.02 26.72
N TYR A 162 -5.09 -6.81 26.90
CA TYR A 162 -4.21 -6.46 28.02
C TYR A 162 -4.91 -5.69 29.14
N ARG A 163 -6.20 -5.32 29.00
CA ARG A 163 -6.94 -4.55 30.02
C ARG A 163 -7.01 -5.24 31.38
N ASN A 164 -6.89 -6.57 31.42
CA ASN A 164 -6.87 -7.35 32.65
C ASN A 164 -5.46 -7.46 33.29
N GLU A 165 -4.41 -7.13 32.54
CA GLU A 165 -3.01 -7.31 32.94
C GLU A 165 -2.35 -6.00 33.37
N ILE A 166 -2.70 -4.90 32.71
CA ILE A 166 -2.09 -3.58 32.93
C ILE A 166 -3.16 -2.50 33.17
N THR A 167 -2.75 -1.40 33.80
CA THR A 167 -3.63 -0.24 33.97
C THR A 167 -3.68 0.57 32.68
N ILE A 168 -4.86 0.64 32.06
CA ILE A 168 -5.09 1.36 30.80
C ILE A 168 -6.13 2.46 31.03
N GLU A 169 -5.69 3.72 30.99
CA GLU A 169 -6.55 4.89 31.17
C GLU A 169 -7.28 5.30 29.87
N TRP A 170 -6.90 4.70 28.73
CA TRP A 170 -7.49 5.03 27.45
C TRP A 170 -8.95 4.56 27.34
N ASP A 171 -9.80 5.50 26.95
CA ASP A 171 -11.18 5.33 26.56
C ASP A 171 -11.32 5.27 25.03
N ASN A 172 -12.55 5.16 24.54
CA ASN A 172 -12.80 5.06 23.10
C ASN A 172 -12.36 6.28 22.31
N ASN A 173 -12.34 7.48 22.91
CA ASN A 173 -11.90 8.68 22.23
C ASN A 173 -10.37 8.70 22.07
N ASP A 174 -9.61 8.27 23.08
CA ASP A 174 -8.14 8.22 22.95
C ASP A 174 -7.73 7.15 21.93
N ILE A 175 -8.42 6.01 21.90
CA ILE A 175 -8.17 4.97 20.88
C ILE A 175 -8.45 5.52 19.49
N ARG A 176 -9.52 6.31 19.30
CA ARG A 176 -9.79 6.98 18.01
C ARG A 176 -8.70 7.99 17.66
N GLU A 177 -8.19 8.73 18.63
CA GLU A 177 -7.13 9.70 18.40
C GLU A 177 -5.80 9.04 18.06
N ALA A 178 -5.49 7.91 18.72
CA ALA A 178 -4.35 7.06 18.36
C ALA A 178 -4.52 6.45 16.96
N ALA A 179 -5.73 6.00 16.62
CA ALA A 179 -6.05 5.48 15.28
C ALA A 179 -5.89 6.54 14.20
N ALA A 180 -6.34 7.78 14.43
CA ALA A 180 -6.15 8.90 13.52
C ALA A 180 -4.66 9.23 13.35
N ALA A 181 -3.86 9.16 14.42
CA ALA A 181 -2.42 9.37 14.37
C ALA A 181 -1.70 8.26 13.57
N LEU A 182 -2.12 7.01 13.71
CA LEU A 182 -1.51 5.84 13.06
C LEU A 182 -2.15 5.48 11.71
N ALA A 183 -3.18 6.19 11.25
CA ALA A 183 -3.81 5.92 9.96
C ALA A 183 -2.79 5.98 8.80
N GLY A 184 -2.85 4.98 7.92
CA GLY A 184 -1.93 4.81 6.78
C GLY A 184 -0.62 4.07 7.10
N VAL A 185 -0.34 3.79 8.37
CA VAL A 185 0.75 2.91 8.83
C VAL A 185 0.29 1.45 8.76
N THR A 186 1.21 0.49 8.61
CA THR A 186 0.83 -0.92 8.58
C THR A 186 0.32 -1.44 9.94
N ARG A 187 -0.50 -2.49 9.94
CA ARG A 187 -0.99 -3.15 11.17
C ARG A 187 0.16 -3.56 12.09
N ILE A 188 1.23 -4.10 11.53
CA ILE A 188 2.40 -4.57 12.30
C ILE A 188 3.11 -3.38 12.96
N GLU A 189 3.31 -2.28 12.24
CA GLU A 189 3.93 -1.07 12.79
C GLU A 189 3.06 -0.45 13.89
N ALA A 190 1.73 -0.37 13.69
CA ALA A 190 0.81 0.10 14.71
C ALA A 190 0.86 -0.78 15.97
N GLN A 191 0.83 -2.11 15.82
CA GLN A 191 0.96 -3.04 16.94
C GLN A 191 2.29 -2.87 17.68
N ASN A 192 3.40 -2.63 16.96
CA ASN A 192 4.70 -2.40 17.60
C ASN A 192 4.71 -1.10 18.43
N VAL A 193 4.07 -0.03 17.95
CA VAL A 193 3.92 1.23 18.71
C VAL A 193 3.14 0.98 20.00
N ILE A 194 1.99 0.30 19.90
CA ILE A 194 1.16 -0.01 21.07
C ILE A 194 1.87 -0.98 22.03
N ALA A 195 2.58 -1.98 21.52
CA ALA A 195 3.35 -2.92 22.32
C ALA A 195 4.45 -2.22 23.13
N ALA A 196 5.09 -1.18 22.59
CA ALA A 196 6.06 -0.38 23.32
C ALA A 196 5.42 0.35 24.51
N LEU A 197 4.19 0.87 24.36
CA LEU A 197 3.43 1.45 25.47
C LEU A 197 3.06 0.40 26.53
N ILE A 198 2.59 -0.78 26.09
CA ILE A 198 2.24 -1.89 27.00
C ILE A 198 3.46 -2.34 27.82
N ALA A 199 4.67 -2.29 27.23
CA ALA A 199 5.91 -2.65 27.94
C ALA A 199 6.19 -1.78 29.17
N ASN A 200 5.66 -0.53 29.20
CA ASN A 200 5.75 0.35 30.37
C ASN A 200 4.80 -0.05 31.51
N LYS A 201 3.97 -1.10 31.31
CA LYS A 201 2.97 -1.66 32.26
C LYS A 201 1.86 -0.71 32.69
N LYS A 202 1.81 0.48 32.13
CA LYS A 202 0.75 1.45 32.32
C LYS A 202 0.60 2.25 31.02
N ILE A 203 -0.65 2.47 30.61
CA ILE A 203 -0.98 3.38 29.51
C ILE A 203 -1.77 4.55 30.11
N THR A 204 -1.21 5.76 30.02
CA THR A 204 -1.81 7.00 30.49
C THR A 204 -2.22 7.91 29.34
N LYS A 205 -2.97 8.97 29.64
CA LYS A 205 -3.38 9.95 28.63
C LYS A 205 -2.18 10.71 28.02
N GLU A 206 -1.07 10.85 28.74
CA GLU A 206 0.15 11.50 28.23
C GLU A 206 0.83 10.70 27.11
N ASP A 207 0.71 9.37 27.12
CA ASP A 207 1.32 8.48 26.12
C ASP A 207 0.78 8.70 24.71
N LEU A 208 -0.37 9.37 24.58
CA LEU A 208 -0.93 9.75 23.29
C LEU A 208 0.00 10.70 22.51
N ALA A 209 0.78 11.53 23.20
CA ALA A 209 1.79 12.38 22.57
C ALA A 209 2.93 11.54 21.94
N GLU A 210 3.27 10.40 22.55
CA GLU A 210 4.25 9.47 21.99
C GLU A 210 3.70 8.79 20.72
N VAL A 211 2.42 8.39 20.70
CA VAL A 211 1.80 7.81 19.50
C VAL A 211 1.77 8.82 18.34
N ARG A 212 1.42 10.07 18.62
CA ARG A 212 1.42 11.15 17.62
C ARG A 212 2.81 11.37 17.00
N SER A 213 3.86 11.35 17.82
CA SER A 213 5.24 11.51 17.36
C SER A 213 5.87 10.24 16.78
N SER A 214 5.24 9.08 16.98
CA SER A 214 5.71 7.80 16.42
C SER A 214 5.64 7.78 14.90
N LYS A 215 4.66 8.49 14.32
CA LYS A 215 4.50 8.59 12.86
C LYS A 215 5.78 9.10 12.19
N ASP A 216 6.39 10.15 12.72
CA ASP A 216 7.64 10.71 12.19
C ASP A 216 8.77 9.66 12.22
N ARG A 217 8.92 8.93 13.31
CA ARG A 217 9.95 7.87 13.46
C ARG A 217 9.75 6.70 12.49
N LEU A 218 8.50 6.32 12.24
CA LEU A 218 8.16 5.24 11.32
C LEU A 218 8.47 5.63 9.86
N PHE A 219 8.25 6.90 9.47
CA PHE A 219 8.59 7.40 8.14
C PHE A 219 10.09 7.66 7.93
N HIS A 220 10.86 7.94 8.99
CA HIS A 220 12.30 8.18 8.88
C HIS A 220 13.12 6.95 8.44
N ASN A 221 12.58 5.74 8.58
CA ASN A 221 13.31 4.50 8.26
C ASN A 221 12.92 3.87 6.91
N ILE A 222 12.00 4.49 6.14
CA ILE A 222 11.69 4.06 4.77
C ILE A 222 12.54 4.90 3.82
N SER A 223 13.63 4.28 3.36
CA SER A 223 14.65 4.81 2.45
C SER A 223 14.18 5.92 1.49
N GLY A 224 14.69 7.15 1.70
CA GLY A 224 14.73 8.20 0.68
C GLY A 224 14.02 9.53 1.01
N LEU A 225 13.32 9.64 2.14
CA LEU A 225 12.69 10.89 2.57
C LEU A 225 13.43 11.48 3.78
N GLU A 226 14.40 12.35 3.50
CA GLU A 226 15.08 13.15 4.51
C GLU A 226 14.24 14.42 4.76
N ARG A 227 13.79 14.65 6.00
CA ARG A 227 13.11 15.89 6.37
C ARG A 227 14.14 17.00 6.44
N ILE A 228 13.91 18.09 5.71
CA ILE A 228 14.58 19.37 5.97
C ILE A 228 13.83 20.00 7.14
N GLU A 229 14.44 20.02 8.33
CA GLU A 229 13.91 20.79 9.46
C GLU A 229 13.90 22.27 9.07
N VAL A 230 12.71 22.85 8.96
CA VAL A 230 12.58 24.30 8.75
C VAL A 230 12.50 24.93 10.13
N ASP A 231 13.53 25.70 10.46
CA ASP A 231 13.64 26.47 11.68
C ASP A 231 12.40 27.38 11.84
N PRO A 232 11.68 27.35 12.99
CA PRO A 232 10.47 28.15 13.21
C PRO A 232 10.68 29.67 13.10
N GLY A 233 11.93 30.15 13.01
CA GLY A 233 12.27 31.54 12.66
C GLY A 233 12.14 31.91 11.18
N VAL A 234 11.84 30.95 10.29
CA VAL A 234 11.72 31.16 8.82
C VAL A 234 10.24 31.31 8.40
N SER A 235 9.41 31.90 9.26
CA SER A 235 8.01 32.23 8.94
C SER A 235 7.83 33.57 8.22
N ASP A 236 8.92 34.25 7.83
CA ASP A 236 8.87 35.56 7.16
C ASP A 236 9.69 35.60 5.87
N VAL A 237 9.36 34.69 4.94
CA VAL A 237 9.86 34.79 3.56
C VAL A 237 8.74 35.32 2.68
N GLY A 238 8.72 36.65 2.52
CA GLY A 238 7.79 37.34 1.62
C GLY A 238 7.91 36.83 0.19
N GLY A 239 6.77 36.47 -0.42
CA GLY A 239 6.69 36.11 -1.84
C GLY A 239 5.82 34.90 -2.21
N LEU A 240 5.31 34.15 -1.22
CA LEU A 240 4.53 32.92 -1.49
C LEU A 240 3.09 33.13 -1.95
N MET A 241 2.57 34.36 -1.91
CA MET A 241 1.19 34.66 -2.32
C MET A 241 0.89 34.29 -3.78
N GLY A 242 1.90 34.36 -4.68
CA GLY A 242 1.75 34.01 -6.09
C GLY A 242 1.62 32.51 -6.34
N CYS A 243 2.40 31.68 -5.63
CA CYS A 243 2.32 30.22 -5.76
C CYS A 243 1.03 29.66 -5.13
N VAL A 244 0.60 30.20 -4.00
CA VAL A 244 -0.68 29.84 -3.36
C VAL A 244 -1.86 30.25 -4.27
N SER A 245 -1.82 31.44 -4.87
CA SER A 245 -2.84 31.88 -5.82
C SER A 245 -2.86 31.03 -7.09
N GLY A 246 -1.69 30.57 -7.56
CA GLY A 246 -1.59 29.68 -8.73
C GLY A 246 -2.12 28.27 -8.47
N LEU A 247 -1.93 27.74 -7.25
CA LEU A 247 -2.54 26.48 -6.81
C LEU A 247 -4.07 26.61 -6.73
N MET A 248 -4.57 27.67 -6.09
CA MET A 248 -6.01 27.95 -5.97
C MET A 248 -6.70 28.17 -7.33
N LYS A 249 -6.00 28.72 -8.33
CA LYS A 249 -6.57 28.97 -9.67
C LYS A 249 -6.63 27.72 -10.56
N LYS A 250 -5.90 26.65 -10.21
CA LYS A 250 -5.92 25.38 -10.94
C LYS A 250 -7.00 24.41 -10.45
N ASP A 251 -7.55 24.63 -9.25
CA ASP A 251 -8.68 23.85 -8.71
C ASP A 251 -9.95 23.95 -9.58
N SER A 252 -10.12 25.00 -10.39
CA SER A 252 -11.29 25.12 -11.26
C SER A 252 -11.30 24.18 -12.48
N TYR A 253 -10.17 23.52 -12.79
CA TYR A 253 -10.06 22.57 -13.92
C TYR A 253 -9.93 21.10 -13.50
N LEU A 254 -9.87 20.83 -12.19
CA LEU A 254 -9.85 19.47 -11.66
C LEU A 254 -11.27 19.06 -11.27
N HIS A 255 -11.98 18.42 -12.19
CA HIS A 255 -13.18 17.66 -11.83
C HIS A 255 -12.75 16.40 -11.06
N LEU A 256 -12.50 16.54 -9.76
CA LEU A 256 -12.65 15.45 -8.80
C LEU A 256 -13.19 16.01 -7.48
N LYS A 257 -14.37 15.50 -7.11
CA LYS A 257 -15.11 15.86 -5.90
C LYS A 257 -14.36 15.41 -4.64
N SER A 258 -13.96 16.35 -3.81
CA SER A 258 -14.32 16.36 -2.38
C SER A 258 -14.22 17.78 -1.85
N VAL A 259 -15.31 18.22 -1.23
CA VAL A 259 -15.57 19.59 -0.79
C VAL A 259 -14.95 19.79 0.59
N MET A 260 -14.02 20.74 0.75
CA MET A 260 -13.61 21.23 2.07
C MET A 260 -14.30 22.58 2.31
N ARG A 261 -15.32 22.58 3.17
CA ARG A 261 -15.93 23.81 3.71
C ARG A 261 -15.04 24.32 4.84
N CYS A 262 -14.46 25.51 4.68
CA CYS A 262 -13.93 26.28 5.82
C CYS A 262 -15.09 26.99 6.53
N VAL A 263 -15.24 26.75 7.83
CA VAL A 263 -16.02 27.61 8.73
C VAL A 263 -15.02 28.61 9.35
N PRO A 264 -15.31 29.93 9.39
CA PRO A 264 -14.35 30.90 9.87
C PRO A 264 -14.35 30.97 11.40
N GLY A 265 -13.25 30.55 12.01
CA GLY A 265 -12.99 30.66 13.44
C GLY A 265 -11.94 29.63 13.85
N ASP A 266 -10.73 30.14 14.13
CA ASP A 266 -9.58 29.44 14.70
C ASP A 266 -8.61 28.73 13.72
N CYS A 267 -7.55 29.50 13.39
CA CYS A 267 -6.31 29.09 12.76
C CYS A 267 -5.64 27.93 13.51
N PHE A 268 -5.37 26.79 12.85
CA PHE A 268 -4.16 25.99 13.09
C PHE A 268 -3.83 25.10 11.87
N ARG A 269 -2.59 25.25 11.39
CA ARG A 269 -1.75 24.39 10.51
C ARG A 269 -2.42 23.30 9.66
N LEU A 270 -2.30 23.42 8.33
CA LEU A 270 -2.43 22.33 7.36
C LEU A 270 -1.13 22.25 6.54
N GLU A 271 -0.37 21.16 6.67
CA GLU A 271 0.69 20.80 5.73
C GLU A 271 0.07 20.07 4.53
N ALA A 272 0.19 20.64 3.33
CA ALA A 272 -0.27 20.03 2.09
C ALA A 272 0.94 19.43 1.33
N PHE A 273 0.95 18.11 1.16
CA PHE A 273 1.87 17.44 0.25
C PHE A 273 1.29 17.45 -1.17
N CYS A 274 2.01 18.02 -2.14
CA CYS A 274 1.62 18.02 -3.55
C CYS A 274 2.61 17.15 -4.35
N LEU A 275 2.18 15.97 -4.78
CA LEU A 275 2.91 15.10 -5.71
C LEU A 275 2.63 15.57 -7.14
N LEU A 276 3.62 16.20 -7.79
CA LEU A 276 3.53 16.57 -9.21
C LEU A 276 3.94 15.37 -10.08
N VAL A 277 2.96 14.60 -10.55
CA VAL A 277 3.15 13.64 -11.65
C VAL A 277 2.75 14.33 -12.96
N PHE A 278 3.71 14.55 -13.86
CA PHE A 278 3.45 15.10 -15.19
C PHE A 278 3.09 13.96 -16.17
N PRO A 279 1.87 13.93 -16.74
CA PRO A 279 1.57 13.02 -17.84
C PRO A 279 2.01 13.68 -19.15
N GLY A 280 2.99 13.10 -19.85
CA GLY A 280 3.31 13.49 -21.24
C GLY A 280 4.78 13.62 -21.65
N ALA A 281 5.75 13.21 -20.83
CA ALA A 281 7.16 13.18 -21.27
C ALA A 281 7.56 11.76 -21.69
N GLU A 282 7.33 11.43 -22.97
CA GLU A 282 7.96 10.27 -23.60
C GLU A 282 9.48 10.45 -23.63
N ASN A 283 10.17 9.58 -22.89
CA ASN A 283 11.41 8.91 -23.25
C ASN A 283 12.39 9.70 -24.15
N ARG A 284 13.10 10.68 -23.58
CA ARG A 284 14.44 11.06 -24.06
C ARG A 284 15.36 11.31 -22.87
N TYR A 285 16.54 10.73 -22.93
CA TYR A 285 17.69 10.78 -22.01
C TYR A 285 17.88 9.56 -21.07
N PRO A 286 19.08 8.93 -21.11
CA PRO A 286 19.40 7.71 -20.39
C PRO A 286 19.62 7.96 -18.89
N ARG A 287 19.34 6.92 -18.09
CA ARG A 287 19.69 6.79 -16.67
C ARG A 287 21.13 7.23 -16.40
N ASN A 288 21.28 8.07 -15.36
CA ASN A 288 22.46 8.38 -14.55
C ASN A 288 22.83 9.87 -14.54
N GLN A 289 22.30 10.60 -13.55
CA GLN A 289 22.99 11.70 -12.88
C GLN A 289 22.17 12.11 -11.64
N LEU A 290 22.35 11.38 -10.53
CA LEU A 290 22.08 11.93 -9.20
C LEU A 290 23.30 12.75 -8.81
N LEU A 291 23.26 14.05 -9.05
CA LEU A 291 24.21 14.99 -8.43
C LEU A 291 23.65 15.41 -7.08
N GLN A 292 24.22 14.86 -6.01
CA GLN A 292 24.23 15.51 -4.71
C GLN A 292 24.92 16.87 -4.87
N ASN A 293 24.21 17.95 -4.54
CA ASN A 293 24.85 19.21 -4.19
C ASN A 293 24.00 19.88 -3.11
N GLY A 294 24.51 19.81 -1.89
CA GLY A 294 24.10 20.69 -0.81
C GLY A 294 24.49 22.14 -1.10
N SER A 295 23.90 23.04 -0.32
CA SER A 295 24.11 24.49 -0.34
C SER A 295 23.34 25.25 -1.43
N SER A 296 22.48 26.15 -0.93
CA SER A 296 21.73 27.21 -1.59
C SER A 296 22.47 27.89 -2.75
N ARG A 297 22.13 27.52 -4.00
CA ARG A 297 22.16 28.37 -5.23
C ARG A 297 21.91 27.52 -6.50
N CYS A 298 20.68 27.06 -6.73
CA CYS A 298 20.31 26.43 -8.01
C CYS A 298 18.91 26.82 -8.53
N ILE A 299 18.44 28.04 -8.27
CA ILE A 299 17.31 28.63 -9.02
C ILE A 299 17.80 29.24 -10.36
N GLY A 300 19.12 29.35 -10.56
CA GLY A 300 19.72 29.98 -11.74
C GLY A 300 19.81 29.11 -13.02
N LEU A 301 19.54 27.80 -12.97
CA LEU A 301 19.78 26.90 -14.12
C LEU A 301 18.52 26.25 -14.73
N ILE A 302 17.35 26.37 -14.10
CA ILE A 302 16.11 25.77 -14.63
C ILE A 302 15.26 26.79 -15.41
N LEU A 303 15.40 28.08 -15.13
CA LEU A 303 14.71 29.16 -15.86
C LEU A 303 15.23 29.44 -17.28
N PRO A 304 16.51 29.21 -17.66
CA PRO A 304 16.96 29.40 -19.04
C PRO A 304 16.47 28.29 -19.99
N LEU A 305 16.39 27.04 -19.51
CA LEU A 305 15.98 25.88 -20.32
C LEU A 305 14.49 25.94 -20.72
N TYR A 306 13.65 26.59 -19.92
CA TYR A 306 12.24 26.81 -20.25
C TYR A 306 12.03 27.95 -21.27
N ARG A 307 13.01 28.86 -21.42
CA ARG A 307 12.93 30.00 -22.34
C ARG A 307 13.38 29.65 -23.77
N GLU A 308 14.29 28.68 -23.92
CA GLU A 308 14.68 28.13 -25.23
C GLU A 308 13.62 27.18 -25.80
N ALA A 309 12.93 26.40 -24.96
CA ALA A 309 11.87 25.48 -25.43
C ALA A 309 10.58 26.18 -25.90
N MET A 310 10.33 27.43 -25.47
CA MET A 310 9.14 28.20 -25.85
C MET A 310 9.39 29.30 -26.90
N SER A 311 10.59 29.42 -27.47
CA SER A 311 10.91 30.47 -28.46
C SER A 311 11.12 30.00 -29.90
N VAL A 312 10.96 28.71 -30.22
CA VAL A 312 10.96 28.21 -31.61
C VAL A 312 9.54 27.82 -32.02
N ASN A 313 8.73 28.85 -32.30
CA ASN A 313 7.76 28.85 -33.39
C ASN A 313 7.16 30.25 -33.57
N PRO A 314 7.65 31.02 -34.55
CA PRO A 314 6.77 31.85 -35.34
C PRO A 314 6.86 31.43 -36.82
N SER A 315 5.72 30.95 -37.32
CA SER A 315 5.18 31.11 -38.68
C SER A 315 6.14 31.52 -39.81
N ASN A 316 6.13 30.76 -40.92
CA ASN A 316 5.92 31.35 -42.24
C ASN A 316 5.41 30.33 -43.27
N SER A 317 4.35 30.76 -43.97
CA SER A 317 3.89 30.43 -45.33
C SER A 317 3.72 28.97 -45.75
#